data_AF-A0A846HM95-F1
#
_entry.id   AF-A0A846HM95-F1
#
_cell.length_a   1.000
_cell.length_b   1.000
_cell.length_c   1.000
_cell.angle_alpha   90.00
_cell.angle_beta   90.00
_cell.angle_gamma   90.00
#
_symmetry.space_group_name_H-M   'P 1'
#
loop_
_entity.id
_entity.type
_entity.pdbx_description
1 polymer ?
#
loop_
_entity_poly.entity_id
_entity_poly.type
_entity_poly.pdbx_seq_one_letter_code
_entity_poly.pdbx_strand_id
1 'polypeptide(L)' 'MNENNSFSEWVASIERGDCGFTYVRFYTDAPSWVRNEAVNRFGKGTVFLPPRQNRVAEKVAA' A
#
# COMPACT_ATOMS: atom_id res chain seq x y z
N MET A 1 3.79 -20.26 12.79
CA MET A 1 3.68 -19.35 11.63
C MET A 1 2.31 -18.71 11.64
N ASN A 2 2.22 -17.38 11.69
CA ASN A 2 0.99 -16.69 11.30
C ASN A 2 1.42 -15.57 10.33
N GLU A 3 1.86 -15.98 9.14
CA GLU A 3 2.45 -15.14 8.10
C GLU A 3 1.38 -14.40 7.28
N ASN A 4 0.32 -13.92 7.93
CA ASN A 4 -0.70 -13.11 7.27
C ASN A 4 -0.25 -11.64 7.25
N ASN A 5 0.87 -11.38 6.57
CA ASN A 5 1.25 -10.04 6.15
C ASN A 5 0.10 -9.49 5.31
N SER A 6 -0.78 -8.71 5.92
CA SER A 6 -2.03 -8.31 5.29
C SER A 6 -1.74 -7.17 4.33
N PHE A 7 -2.38 -7.17 3.15
CA PHE A 7 -2.23 -6.13 2.13
C PHE A 7 -2.19 -4.71 2.72
N SER A 8 -3.09 -4.43 3.67
CA SER A 8 -3.22 -3.13 4.35
C SER A 8 -1.97 -2.68 5.10
N GLU A 9 -1.12 -3.59 5.58
CA GLU A 9 0.11 -3.26 6.33
C GLU A 9 1.17 -2.63 5.42
N TRP A 10 1.13 -2.95 4.13
CA TRP A 10 2.05 -2.45 3.13
C TRP A 10 1.57 -1.16 2.46
N VAL A 11 0.31 -0.78 2.70
CA VAL A 11 -0.31 0.41 2.14
C VAL A 11 -0.08 1.59 3.07
N ALA A 12 0.59 2.61 2.55
CA ALA A 12 0.81 3.87 3.24
C ALA A 12 -0.38 4.84 3.09
N SER A 13 -1.03 4.86 1.92
CA SER A 13 -2.26 5.63 1.71
C SER A 13 -3.07 5.11 0.51
N ILE A 14 -4.38 5.34 0.54
CA ILE A 14 -5.31 5.08 -0.56
C ILE A 14 -6.16 6.32 -0.75
N GLU A 15 -6.22 6.83 -1.97
CA GLU A 15 -7.06 7.97 -2.35
C GLU A 15 -7.89 7.59 -3.57
N ARG A 16 -9.20 7.86 -3.51
CA ARG A 16 -10.11 7.60 -4.62
C ARG A 16 -10.32 8.91 -5.38
N GLY A 17 -9.88 8.95 -6.63
CA GLY A 17 -10.03 10.12 -7.49
C GLY A 17 -11.39 10.18 -8.18
N ASP A 18 -11.78 11.39 -8.56
CA ASP A 18 -13.09 11.69 -9.14
C ASP A 18 -13.34 11.03 -10.51
N CYS A 19 -12.30 10.62 -11.24
CA CYS A 19 -12.40 9.93 -12.53
C CYS A 19 -12.36 8.40 -12.43
N GLY A 20 -12.59 7.82 -11.24
CA GLY A 20 -12.59 6.36 -11.05
C GLY A 20 -11.20 5.73 -10.94
N PHE A 21 -10.15 6.56 -10.84
CA PHE A 21 -8.80 6.10 -10.50
C PHE A 21 -8.69 5.88 -8.99
N THR A 22 -7.91 4.86 -8.62
CA THR A 22 -7.53 4.62 -7.22
C THR A 22 -6.04 4.81 -7.08
N TYR A 23 -5.63 5.85 -6.37
CA TYR A 23 -4.24 6.15 -6.09
C TYR A 23 -3.83 5.38 -4.84
N VAL A 24 -2.83 4.52 -4.99
CA VAL A 24 -2.30 3.70 -3.90
C VAL A 24 -0.84 4.07 -3.69
N ARG A 25 -0.48 4.38 -2.46
CA ARG A 25 0.91 4.54 -2.04
C ARG A 25 1.29 3.38 -1.14
N PHE A 26 2.40 2.72 -1.45
CA PHE A 26 2.97 1.67 -0.60
C PHE A 26 4.18 2.15 0.18
N TYR A 27 4.54 1.41 1.22
CA TYR A 27 5.86 1.54 1.84
C TYR A 27 6.97 0.99 0.92
N THR A 28 8.19 1.50 1.10
CA THR A 28 9.36 1.13 0.28
C THR A 28 9.68 -0.37 0.33
N ASP A 29 9.41 -1.03 1.44
CA ASP A 29 9.64 -2.46 1.69
C ASP A 29 8.48 -3.36 1.23
N ALA A 30 7.44 -2.79 0.62
CA ALA A 30 6.28 -3.55 0.15
C ALA A 30 6.69 -4.60 -0.90
N PRO A 31 6.38 -5.89 -0.65
CA PRO A 31 6.64 -6.96 -1.61
C PRO A 31 5.89 -6.76 -2.95
N SER A 32 6.42 -7.34 -4.02
CA SER A 32 5.80 -7.24 -5.35
C SER A 32 4.38 -7.80 -5.43
N TRP A 33 4.04 -8.82 -4.61
CA TRP A 33 2.70 -9.39 -4.55
C TRP A 33 1.63 -8.37 -4.12
N VAL A 34 2.00 -7.37 -3.31
CA VAL A 34 1.10 -6.33 -2.82
C VAL A 34 0.60 -5.48 -3.98
N ARG A 35 1.43 -5.21 -5.00
CA ARG A 35 0.99 -4.48 -6.20
C ARG A 35 -0.07 -5.25 -6.97
N ASN A 36 0.13 -6.56 -7.15
CA ASN A 36 -0.83 -7.42 -7.83
C ASN A 36 -2.15 -7.47 -7.07
N GLU A 37 -2.09 -7.56 -5.74
CA GLU A 37 -3.26 -7.54 -4.86
C GLU A 37 -4.02 -6.21 -4.95
N ALA A 38 -3.33 -5.06 -5.05
CA ALA A 38 -3.99 -3.78 -5.28
C ALA A 38 -4.73 -3.71 -6.62
N VAL A 39 -4.12 -4.20 -7.71
CA VAL A 39 -4.79 -4.26 -9.01
C VAL A 39 -6.00 -5.21 -8.96
N ASN A 40 -5.90 -6.33 -8.26
CA ASN A 40 -7.02 -7.26 -8.08
C ASN A 40 -8.18 -6.62 -7.30
N ARG A 41 -7.88 -5.79 -6.28
CA ARG A 41 -8.88 -5.13 -5.43
C ARG A 41 -9.52 -3.90 -6.07
N PHE A 42 -8.72 -3.06 -6.72
CA PHE A 42 -9.17 -1.74 -7.22
C PHE A 42 -9.29 -1.68 -8.75
N GLY A 43 -8.86 -2.74 -9.45
CA GLY A 43 -8.96 -2.87 -10.90
C GLY A 43 -7.90 -2.09 -11.67
N LYS A 44 -8.11 -1.99 -12.99
CA LYS A 44 -7.17 -1.37 -13.95
C LYS A 44 -6.97 0.13 -13.74
N GLY A 45 -7.82 0.79 -12.94
CA GLY A 45 -7.68 2.20 -12.55
C GLY A 45 -6.72 2.45 -11.39
N THR A 46 -5.97 1.45 -10.96
CA THR A 46 -4.99 1.59 -9.86
C THR A 46 -3.75 2.34 -10.33
N VAL A 47 -3.44 3.46 -9.68
CA VAL A 47 -2.26 4.28 -9.92
C VAL A 47 -1.34 4.17 -8.72
N PHE A 48 -0.09 3.75 -8.96
CA PHE A 48 0.90 3.61 -7.89
C PHE A 48 1.67 4.91 -7.71
N LEU A 49 1.47 5.55 -6.56
CA LEU A 49 2.22 6.73 -6.16
C LEU A 49 3.65 6.35 -5.72
N PRO A 50 4.61 7.30 -5.77
CA PRO A 50 5.96 7.06 -5.27
C PRO A 50 5.93 6.51 -3.84
N PRO A 51 6.75 5.47 -3.56
CA PRO A 51 6.71 4.77 -2.28
C PRO A 51 7.06 5.71 -1.13
N ARG A 52 6.41 5.52 0.02
CA ARG A 52 6.72 6.26 1.24
C ARG A 52 7.90 5.58 1.92
N GLN A 53 9.01 6.32 2.07
CA GLN A 53 10.22 5.84 2.76
C GLN A 53 10.02 5.67 4.27
N ASN A 54 9.00 6.29 4.86
CA ASN A 54 8.73 6.20 6.29
C ASN A 54 8.06 4.88 6.65
N ARG A 55 8.84 3.88 7.05
CA ARG A 55 8.52 3.19 8.31
C ARG A 55 9.41 3.85 9.36
N VAL A 56 9.05 5.07 9.80
CA VAL A 56 9.40 5.40 11.19
C VAL A 56 8.59 4.38 11.95
N ALA A 57 9.25 3.29 12.35
CA ALA A 57 8.70 2.47 13.40
C ALA A 57 8.35 3.48 14.47
N GLU A 58 7.06 3.69 14.73
CA GLU A 58 6.61 4.14 16.01
C GLU A 58 7.02 3.01 16.98
N LYS A 59 8.33 2.87 17.23
CA LYS A 59 8.79 2.61 18.58
C LYS A 59 8.30 3.84 19.31
N VAL A 60 7.06 3.73 19.79
CA VAL A 60 6.61 4.49 20.95
C VAL A 60 7.74 4.35 21.96
N ALA A 61 8.47 5.45 22.10
CA ALA A 61 9.59 5.56 22.99
C ALA A 61 9.06 5.48 24.42
N ALA A 62 9.80 4.75 25.25
CA ALA A 62 9.95 4.86 26.71
C ALA A 62 8.70 5.12 27.56
#